data_AF-A0A2N5A3P4-F1
#
_entry.id   AF-A0A2N5A3P4-F1
#
_cell.length_a   1.000
_cell.length_b   1.000
_cell.length_c   1.000
_cell.angle_alpha   90.00
_cell.angle_beta   90.00
_cell.angle_gamma   90.00
#
_symmetry.space_group_name_H-M   'P 1'
#
loop_
_entity.id
_entity.type
_entity.pdbx_description
1 polymer ?
#
loop_
_entity_poly.entity_id
_entity_poly.type
_entity_poly.pdbx_seq_one_letter_code
_entity_poly.pdbx_strand_id
1 'polypeptide(L)'
;GYDTFLSTCQAIRAEGGTGYVFTIEAAEEEALRPLFDRREQYDALLQDLQALQGTLSNDELAAQLKQLRKIQRDYRRIEAIDFFPGAAREQAAERLATIEQVINQRLSPNEPQSVAGELSLLDRGAFRGRLWATRRRPWVDRLASAWLIRRFIDDEALFLWLAAPEDCPATAVGFDFDGAPFS
;
A
#
# COMPACT_ATOMS: atom_id res chain seq x y z
N GLY A 1 -23.71 -29.09 17.98
CA GLY A 1 -22.46 -29.30 17.21
C GLY A 1 -21.84 -30.64 17.54
N TYR A 2 -21.45 -30.85 18.81
CA TYR A 2 -20.83 -32.10 19.26
C TYR A 2 -21.65 -33.37 18.95
N ASP A 3 -22.95 -33.37 19.25
CA ASP A 3 -23.82 -34.52 18.97
C ASP A 3 -23.91 -34.86 17.48
N THR A 4 -23.82 -33.84 16.62
CA THR A 4 -23.76 -34.02 15.16
C THR A 4 -22.50 -34.77 14.75
N PHE A 5 -21.34 -34.41 15.31
CA PHE A 5 -20.07 -35.12 15.05
C PHE A 5 -20.09 -36.55 15.59
N LEU A 6 -20.70 -36.78 16.74
CA LEU A 6 -20.89 -38.12 17.29
C LEU A 6 -21.79 -38.99 16.40
N SER A 7 -22.93 -38.47 15.96
CA SER A 7 -23.86 -39.18 15.07
C SER A 7 -23.19 -39.55 13.75
N THR A 8 -22.43 -38.63 13.14
CA THR A 8 -21.70 -38.90 11.90
C THR A 8 -20.59 -39.94 12.10
N CYS A 9 -19.86 -39.86 13.21
CA CYS A 9 -18.81 -40.83 13.54
C CYS A 9 -19.38 -42.24 13.75
N GLN A 10 -20.55 -42.34 14.38
CA GLN A 10 -21.27 -43.62 14.55
C GLN A 10 -21.71 -44.20 13.21
N ALA A 11 -22.25 -43.38 12.29
CA ALA A 11 -22.63 -43.82 10.95
C ALA A 11 -21.42 -44.37 10.15
N ILE A 12 -20.29 -43.67 10.17
CA ILE A 12 -19.05 -44.10 9.50
C ILE A 12 -18.56 -45.45 10.03
N ARG A 13 -18.61 -45.67 11.35
CA ARG A 13 -18.22 -46.93 11.97
C ARG A 13 -19.20 -48.07 11.63
N ALA A 14 -20.50 -47.76 11.49
CA ALA A 14 -21.51 -48.74 11.12
C ALA A 14 -21.32 -49.29 9.70
N GLU A 15 -20.75 -48.51 8.79
CA GLU A 15 -20.41 -48.93 7.42
C GLU A 15 -19.03 -49.60 7.30
N GLY A 16 -18.38 -49.91 8.44
CA GLY A 16 -17.06 -50.56 8.47
C GLY A 16 -15.87 -49.61 8.31
N GLY A 17 -16.11 -48.29 8.35
CA GLY A 17 -15.07 -47.28 8.38
C GLY A 17 -14.53 -47.00 9.79
N THR A 18 -13.54 -46.11 9.87
CA THR A 18 -12.95 -45.65 11.14
C THR A 18 -13.22 -44.16 11.31
N GLY A 19 -13.78 -43.78 12.46
CA GLY A 19 -14.00 -42.38 12.84
C GLY A 19 -13.59 -42.12 14.28
N TYR A 20 -13.17 -40.89 14.58
CA TYR A 20 -12.82 -40.43 15.93
C TYR A 20 -13.45 -39.06 16.19
N VAL A 21 -13.94 -38.85 17.40
CA VAL A 21 -14.39 -37.52 17.87
C VAL A 21 -13.51 -37.15 19.05
N PHE A 22 -12.86 -36.00 18.95
CA PHE A 22 -12.03 -35.45 20.01
C PHE A 22 -12.69 -34.19 20.57
N THR A 23 -12.65 -34.05 21.90
CA THR A 23 -13.00 -32.82 22.60
C THR A 23 -11.70 -32.13 22.99
N ILE A 24 -11.56 -30.86 22.61
CA ILE A 24 -10.44 -30.02 23.03
C ILE A 24 -11.04 -28.92 23.91
N GLU A 25 -10.50 -28.77 25.11
CA GLU A 25 -10.76 -27.57 25.92
C GLU A 25 -10.07 -26.39 25.23
N ALA A 26 -10.81 -25.30 25.01
CA ALA A 26 -10.22 -24.11 24.41
C ALA A 26 -9.11 -23.61 25.34
N ALA A 27 -7.87 -23.64 24.85
CA ALA A 27 -6.77 -23.00 25.56
C ALA A 27 -7.04 -21.49 25.62
N GLU A 28 -6.71 -20.87 26.75
CA GLU A 28 -6.72 -19.42 26.88
C GLU A 28 -5.78 -18.81 25.82
N GLU A 29 -6.19 -17.70 25.21
CA GLU A 29 -5.43 -17.06 24.14
C GLU A 29 -4.01 -16.72 24.59
N GLU A 30 -3.85 -16.30 25.85
CA GLU A 30 -2.57 -16.01 26.51
C GLU A 30 -1.60 -17.18 26.48
N ALA A 31 -2.08 -18.42 26.57
CA ALA A 31 -1.26 -19.63 26.50
C ALA A 31 -0.87 -19.97 25.06
N LEU A 32 -1.66 -19.55 24.06
CA LEU A 32 -1.40 -19.79 22.65
C LEU A 32 -0.46 -18.76 22.05
N ARG A 33 -0.54 -17.49 22.44
CA ARG A 33 0.25 -16.37 21.89
C ARG A 33 1.74 -16.68 21.70
N PRO A 34 2.47 -17.28 22.67
CA PRO A 34 3.90 -17.59 22.49
C PRO A 34 4.19 -18.59 21.36
N LEU A 35 3.24 -19.47 21.02
CA LEU A 35 3.39 -20.47 19.95
C LEU A 35 3.27 -19.87 18.55
N PHE A 36 2.71 -18.66 18.46
CA PHE A 36 2.52 -17.92 17.22
C PHE A 36 3.48 -16.75 17.08
N ASP A 37 4.54 -16.70 17.89
CA ASP A 37 5.56 -15.67 17.78
C ASP A 37 6.25 -15.69 16.40
N ARG A 38 6.31 -14.53 15.77
CA ARG A 38 6.93 -14.29 14.45
C ARG A 38 8.06 -13.27 14.50
N ARG A 39 8.50 -12.84 15.69
CA ARG A 39 9.55 -11.82 15.87
C ARG A 39 10.78 -12.09 15.03
N GLU A 40 11.32 -13.31 15.07
CA GLU A 40 12.52 -13.67 14.28
C GLU A 40 12.34 -13.49 12.76
N GLN A 41 11.12 -13.72 12.25
CA GLN A 41 10.82 -13.55 10.83
C GLN A 41 10.76 -12.06 10.45
N TYR A 42 10.18 -11.23 11.32
CA TYR A 42 10.20 -9.78 11.16
C TYR A 42 11.60 -9.18 11.34
N ASP A 43 12.41 -9.71 12.26
CA ASP A 43 13.80 -9.29 12.45
C ASP A 43 14.65 -9.58 11.21
N ALA A 44 14.45 -10.74 10.56
CA ALA A 44 15.09 -11.04 9.28
C ALA A 44 14.69 -10.04 8.18
N LEU A 45 13.41 -9.67 8.09
CA LEU A 45 12.97 -8.62 7.16
C LEU A 45 13.60 -7.27 7.47
N LEU A 46 13.72 -6.91 8.75
CA LEU A 46 14.36 -5.66 9.16
C LEU A 46 15.84 -5.63 8.77
N GLN A 47 16.55 -6.76 8.85
CA GLN A 47 17.93 -6.89 8.36
C GLN A 47 18.00 -6.72 6.84
N ASP A 48 17.10 -7.36 6.08
CA ASP A 48 17.03 -7.21 4.62
C ASP A 48 16.73 -5.76 4.20
N LEU A 49 15.83 -5.09 4.94
CA LEU A 49 15.51 -3.67 4.74
C LEU A 49 16.69 -2.77 5.07
N GLN A 50 17.43 -3.05 6.15
CA GLN A 50 18.63 -2.30 6.51
C GLN A 50 19.74 -2.47 5.46
N ALA A 51 19.92 -3.68 4.93
CA ALA A 51 20.86 -3.94 3.85
C ALA A 51 20.47 -3.18 2.58
N LEU A 52 19.19 -3.23 2.17
CA LEU A 52 18.68 -2.46 1.04
C LEU A 52 18.89 -0.95 1.24
N GLN A 53 18.61 -0.44 2.44
CA GLN A 53 18.80 0.97 2.77
C GLN A 53 20.26 1.42 2.60
N GLY A 54 21.21 0.57 3.00
CA GLY A 54 22.65 0.85 2.86
C GLY A 54 23.16 0.88 1.42
N THR A 55 22.46 0.23 0.48
CA THR A 55 22.85 0.17 -0.94
C THR A 55 22.04 1.10 -1.84
N LEU A 56 21.22 1.98 -1.25
CA LEU A 56 20.35 2.89 -2.00
C LEU A 56 21.17 3.89 -2.84
N SER A 57 20.92 3.90 -4.16
CA SER A 57 21.64 4.68 -5.15
C SER A 57 20.78 4.91 -6.40
N ASN A 58 21.02 5.99 -7.14
CA ASN A 58 20.27 6.28 -8.37
C ASN A 58 20.62 5.32 -9.53
N ASP A 59 21.82 4.74 -9.51
CA ASP A 59 22.32 3.92 -10.62
C ASP A 59 21.74 2.49 -10.62
N GLU A 60 21.31 1.99 -9.46
CA GLU A 60 20.83 0.61 -9.29
C GLU A 60 19.32 0.52 -8.96
N LEU A 61 18.54 1.57 -9.24
CA LEU A 61 17.11 1.66 -8.88
C LEU A 61 16.27 0.46 -9.33
N ALA A 62 16.53 -0.09 -10.52
CA ALA A 62 15.80 -1.24 -11.03
C ALA A 62 16.05 -2.51 -10.18
N ALA A 63 17.28 -2.73 -9.73
CA ALA A 63 17.64 -3.84 -8.86
C ALA A 63 17.08 -3.62 -7.44
N GLN A 64 17.17 -2.40 -6.92
CA GLN A 64 16.61 -2.01 -5.63
C GLN A 64 15.08 -2.18 -5.59
N LEU A 65 14.37 -1.80 -6.65
CA LEU A 65 12.93 -2.05 -6.79
C LEU A 65 12.59 -3.55 -6.78
N LYS A 66 13.39 -4.37 -7.46
CA LYS A 66 13.19 -5.82 -7.47
C LYS A 66 13.38 -6.40 -6.07
N GLN A 67 14.38 -5.93 -5.33
CA GLN A 67 14.63 -6.33 -3.95
C GLN A 67 13.49 -5.87 -3.03
N LEU A 68 13.04 -4.61 -3.14
CA LEU A 68 11.90 -4.09 -2.38
C LEU A 68 10.65 -4.94 -2.60
N ARG A 69 10.30 -5.27 -3.85
CA ARG A 69 9.14 -6.11 -4.18
C ARG A 69 9.25 -7.52 -3.59
N LYS A 70 10.46 -8.08 -3.52
CA LYS A 70 10.71 -9.36 -2.85
C LYS A 70 10.40 -9.24 -1.36
N ILE A 71 10.94 -8.22 -0.69
CA ILE A 71 10.71 -7.97 0.74
C ILE A 71 9.21 -7.74 1.02
N GLN A 72 8.52 -6.94 0.19
CA GLN A 72 7.06 -6.73 0.31
C GLN A 72 6.27 -8.04 0.23
N ARG A 73 6.64 -8.95 -0.67
CA ARG A 73 6.00 -10.26 -0.79
C ARG A 73 6.27 -11.12 0.45
N ASP A 74 7.49 -11.10 0.96
CA ASP A 74 7.88 -11.88 2.13
C ASP A 74 7.20 -11.34 3.39
N TYR A 75 7.05 -10.02 3.53
CA TYR A 75 6.24 -9.36 4.56
C TYR A 75 4.78 -9.82 4.52
N ARG A 76 4.11 -9.75 3.35
CA ARG A 76 2.71 -10.17 3.21
C ARG A 76 2.52 -11.65 3.52
N ARG A 77 3.52 -12.50 3.22
CA ARG A 77 3.48 -13.93 3.55
C ARG A 77 3.49 -14.15 5.06
N ILE A 78 4.28 -13.38 5.81
CA ILE A 78 4.33 -13.47 7.28
C ILE A 78 3.04 -12.90 7.87
N GLU A 79 2.61 -11.73 7.40
CA GLU A 79 1.35 -11.09 7.82
C GLU A 79 0.14 -12.02 7.64
N ALA A 80 0.06 -12.77 6.54
CA ALA A 80 -1.04 -13.70 6.29
C ALA A 80 -1.14 -14.86 7.31
N ILE A 81 -0.07 -15.12 8.07
CA ILE A 81 -0.01 -16.18 9.09
C ILE A 81 0.26 -15.62 10.50
N ASP A 82 0.23 -14.30 10.66
CA ASP A 82 0.41 -13.61 11.93
C ASP A 82 -0.95 -13.27 12.54
N PHE A 83 -1.43 -14.16 13.41
CA PHE A 83 -2.71 -14.02 14.09
C PHE A 83 -2.62 -13.16 15.36
N PHE A 84 -1.40 -12.83 15.82
CA PHE A 84 -1.16 -12.07 17.04
C PHE A 84 -0.10 -10.98 16.78
N PRO A 85 -0.46 -9.95 16.00
CA PRO A 85 0.49 -8.91 15.63
C PRO A 85 0.97 -8.12 16.85
N GLY A 86 2.23 -7.72 16.79
CA GLY A 86 2.86 -6.90 17.84
C GLY A 86 3.92 -5.96 17.28
N ALA A 87 4.71 -5.38 18.18
CA ALA A 87 5.67 -4.32 17.86
C ALA A 87 6.65 -4.67 16.72
N ALA A 88 7.06 -5.94 16.57
CA ALA A 88 7.96 -6.35 15.49
C ALA A 88 7.32 -6.20 14.10
N ARG A 89 6.02 -6.49 13.96
CA ARG A 89 5.27 -6.28 12.71
C ARG A 89 5.16 -4.79 12.39
N GLU A 90 4.85 -3.97 13.39
CA GLU A 90 4.70 -2.52 13.25
C GLU A 90 6.03 -1.89 12.80
N GLN A 91 7.13 -2.22 13.46
CA GLN A 91 8.47 -1.75 13.09
C GLN A 91 8.87 -2.15 11.67
N ALA A 92 8.60 -3.40 11.26
CA ALA A 92 8.84 -3.85 9.90
C ALA A 92 8.00 -3.09 8.87
N ALA A 93 6.72 -2.82 9.18
CA ALA A 93 5.82 -2.07 8.31
C ALA A 93 6.29 -0.62 8.12
N GLU A 94 6.65 0.08 9.21
CA GLU A 94 7.15 1.45 9.18
C GLU A 94 8.44 1.57 8.37
N ARG A 95 9.39 0.66 8.61
CA ARG A 95 10.66 0.64 7.87
C ARG A 95 10.46 0.35 6.38
N LEU A 96 9.58 -0.59 6.06
CA LEU A 96 9.24 -0.93 4.68
C LEU A 96 8.62 0.27 3.96
N ALA A 97 7.63 0.93 4.56
CA ALA A 97 6.97 2.12 4.01
C ALA A 97 7.98 3.27 3.78
N THR A 98 8.90 3.47 4.72
CA THR A 98 9.93 4.52 4.63
C THR A 98 10.86 4.27 3.42
N ILE A 99 11.34 3.04 3.24
CA ILE A 99 12.24 2.70 2.14
C ILE A 99 11.50 2.75 0.78
N GLU A 100 10.25 2.30 0.74
CA GLU A 100 9.40 2.41 -0.44
C GLU A 100 9.22 3.88 -0.86
N GLN A 101 8.92 4.76 0.08
CA GLN A 101 8.80 6.21 -0.18
C GLN A 101 10.11 6.79 -0.74
N VAL A 102 11.25 6.43 -0.14
CA VAL A 102 12.57 6.91 -0.58
C VAL A 102 12.92 6.41 -1.99
N ILE A 103 12.58 5.17 -2.34
CA ILE A 103 12.80 4.63 -3.69
C ILE A 103 11.86 5.32 -4.71
N ASN A 104 10.58 5.52 -4.36
CA ASN A 104 9.62 6.19 -5.23
C ASN A 104 10.03 7.65 -5.52
N GLN A 105 10.51 8.39 -4.51
CA GLN A 105 11.03 9.75 -4.69
C GLN A 105 12.21 9.84 -5.67
N ARG A 106 13.05 8.80 -5.75
CA ARG A 106 14.17 8.75 -6.70
C ARG A 106 13.74 8.37 -8.11
N LEU A 107 12.72 7.51 -8.25
CA LEU A 107 12.15 7.12 -9.55
C LEU A 107 11.39 8.27 -10.20
N SER A 108 10.67 9.02 -9.39
CA SER A 108 9.84 10.13 -9.81
C SER A 108 10.21 11.39 -9.03
N PRO A 109 11.35 12.02 -9.35
CA PRO A 109 11.70 13.28 -8.73
C PRO A 109 10.57 14.30 -8.95
N ASN A 110 10.18 14.97 -7.86
CA ASN A 110 9.13 16.00 -7.76
C ASN A 110 7.67 15.50 -7.64
N GLU A 111 7.40 14.21 -7.35
CA GLU A 111 6.03 13.81 -6.97
C GLU A 111 5.52 14.58 -5.76
N PRO A 112 4.26 15.09 -5.79
CA PRO A 112 3.71 15.83 -4.67
C PRO A 112 3.68 14.96 -3.43
N GLN A 113 4.13 15.53 -2.30
CA GLN A 113 4.02 14.84 -1.02
C GLN A 113 2.60 15.00 -0.49
N SER A 114 2.03 13.92 0.07
CA SER A 114 0.74 14.00 0.75
C SER A 114 0.86 14.98 1.94
N VAL A 115 0.28 16.17 1.81
CA VAL A 115 0.17 17.14 2.90
C VAL A 115 -1.14 16.89 3.64
N ALA A 116 -1.07 16.71 4.96
CA ALA A 116 -2.27 16.67 5.78
C ALA A 116 -2.98 18.03 5.71
N GLY A 117 -4.19 18.06 5.16
CA GLY A 117 -4.99 19.27 5.01
C GLY A 117 -6.49 18.98 5.09
N GLU A 118 -7.26 19.94 5.58
CA GLU A 118 -8.72 19.88 5.52
C GLU A 118 -9.18 20.07 4.08
N LEU A 119 -10.00 19.13 3.58
CA LEU A 119 -10.59 19.22 2.25
C LEU A 119 -11.65 20.33 2.24
N SER A 120 -11.44 21.35 1.41
CA SER A 120 -12.45 22.38 1.18
C SER A 120 -13.33 22.00 -0.01
N LEU A 121 -14.65 22.17 0.13
CA LEU A 121 -15.57 21.97 -0.98
C LEU A 121 -15.50 23.17 -1.92
N LEU A 122 -15.11 22.93 -3.16
CA LEU A 122 -15.03 23.95 -4.20
C LEU A 122 -16.24 23.90 -5.14
N ASP A 123 -16.67 25.07 -5.64
CA ASP A 123 -17.70 25.14 -6.66
C ASP A 123 -17.15 24.67 -8.01
N ARG A 124 -17.69 23.56 -8.52
CA ARG A 124 -17.35 23.01 -9.83
C ARG A 124 -17.55 24.01 -10.97
N GLY A 125 -18.55 24.90 -10.87
CA GLY A 125 -18.83 25.91 -11.91
C GLY A 125 -17.65 26.86 -12.15
N ALA A 126 -16.87 27.15 -11.10
CA ALA A 126 -15.70 28.01 -11.18
C ALA A 126 -14.51 27.40 -11.97
N PHE A 127 -14.56 26.10 -12.26
CA PHE A 127 -13.47 25.36 -12.89
C PHE A 127 -13.81 24.86 -14.30
N ARG A 128 -14.86 25.39 -14.96
CA ARG A 128 -15.22 25.07 -16.35
C ARG A 128 -14.47 25.91 -17.38
N GLY A 129 -14.15 25.33 -18.53
CA GLY A 129 -13.48 26.01 -19.65
C GLY A 129 -12.08 26.51 -19.29
N ARG A 130 -11.39 25.84 -18.37
CA ARG A 130 -10.09 26.30 -17.84
C ARG A 130 -8.92 25.66 -18.60
N LEU A 131 -7.79 26.35 -18.56
CA LEU A 131 -6.49 25.73 -18.86
C LEU A 131 -5.99 25.03 -17.60
N TRP A 132 -5.79 23.73 -17.68
CA TRP A 132 -5.27 22.89 -16.60
C TRP A 132 -3.80 22.59 -16.87
N ALA A 133 -2.94 22.74 -15.87
CA ALA A 133 -1.50 22.56 -16.04
C ALA A 133 -0.98 21.47 -15.11
N THR A 134 -0.08 20.62 -15.62
CA THR A 134 0.68 19.66 -14.81
C THR A 134 2.04 19.39 -15.45
N ARG A 135 2.92 18.66 -14.77
CA ARG A 135 4.29 18.39 -15.23
C ARG A 135 4.32 17.46 -16.45
N ARG A 136 5.17 17.76 -17.43
CA ARG A 136 5.46 16.90 -18.59
C ARG A 136 6.01 15.54 -18.17
N ARG A 137 5.89 14.54 -19.06
CA ARG A 137 6.16 13.10 -18.81
C ARG A 137 5.18 12.53 -17.77
N PRO A 138 3.87 12.55 -18.05
CA PRO A 138 2.88 12.07 -17.10
C PRO A 138 3.04 10.58 -16.84
N TRP A 139 3.06 10.22 -15.56
CA TRP A 139 2.80 8.86 -15.11
C TRP A 139 1.30 8.55 -15.19
N VAL A 140 0.93 7.29 -14.96
CA VAL A 140 -0.47 6.80 -15.07
C VAL A 140 -1.44 7.71 -14.29
N ASP A 141 -1.05 8.15 -13.10
CA ASP A 141 -1.90 8.96 -12.22
C ASP A 141 -2.24 10.33 -12.81
N ARG A 142 -1.28 11.03 -13.44
CA ARG A 142 -1.55 12.33 -14.10
C ARG A 142 -2.49 12.18 -15.28
N LEU A 143 -2.38 11.09 -16.03
CA LEU A 143 -3.31 10.81 -17.13
C LEU A 143 -4.71 10.47 -16.58
N ALA A 144 -4.79 9.72 -15.49
CA ALA A 144 -6.04 9.42 -14.81
C ALA A 144 -6.69 10.69 -14.26
N SER A 145 -5.93 11.59 -13.63
CA SER A 145 -6.40 12.90 -13.15
C SER A 145 -6.88 13.78 -14.31
N ALA A 146 -6.14 13.87 -15.41
CA ALA A 146 -6.57 14.63 -16.59
C ALA A 146 -7.86 14.06 -17.20
N TRP A 147 -8.00 12.73 -17.25
CA TRP A 147 -9.24 12.07 -17.67
C TRP A 147 -10.40 12.38 -16.72
N LEU A 148 -10.18 12.31 -15.41
CA LEU A 148 -11.18 12.59 -14.39
C LEU A 148 -11.66 14.05 -14.48
N ILE A 149 -10.72 14.99 -14.58
CA ILE A 149 -11.01 16.41 -14.79
C ILE A 149 -11.90 16.56 -16.00
N ARG A 150 -11.50 16.01 -17.16
CA ARG A 150 -12.26 16.17 -18.39
C ARG A 150 -13.64 15.51 -18.37
N ARG A 151 -13.80 14.44 -17.60
CA ARG A 151 -15.07 13.69 -17.54
C ARG A 151 -16.04 14.26 -16.51
N PHE A 152 -15.53 14.70 -15.36
CA PHE A 152 -16.33 14.96 -14.16
C PHE A 152 -16.14 16.34 -13.56
N ILE A 153 -15.26 17.18 -14.10
CA ILE A 153 -15.06 18.54 -13.59
C ILE A 153 -15.31 19.53 -14.71
N ASP A 154 -14.53 19.43 -15.80
CA ASP A 154 -14.43 20.38 -16.90
C ASP A 154 -14.34 19.67 -18.26
N ASP A 155 -15.47 19.48 -18.92
CA ASP A 155 -15.58 18.88 -20.25
C ASP A 155 -14.88 19.66 -21.37
N GLU A 156 -14.66 20.96 -21.17
CA GLU A 156 -13.95 21.85 -22.08
C GLU A 156 -12.47 22.04 -21.70
N ALA A 157 -11.95 21.25 -20.75
CA ALA A 157 -10.58 21.38 -20.24
C ALA A 157 -9.52 21.31 -21.34
N LEU A 158 -8.63 22.30 -21.35
CA LEU A 158 -7.38 22.28 -22.12
C LEU A 158 -6.23 21.94 -21.19
N PHE A 159 -5.24 21.17 -21.67
CA PHE A 159 -4.11 20.72 -20.85
C PHE A 159 -2.78 21.31 -21.31
N LEU A 160 -2.04 21.88 -20.37
CA LEU A 160 -0.67 22.37 -20.53
C LEU A 160 0.30 21.46 -19.77
N TRP A 161 1.32 20.96 -20.46
CA TRP A 161 2.36 20.10 -19.88
C TRP A 161 3.63 20.91 -19.63
N LEU A 162 3.86 21.26 -18.37
CA LEU A 162 4.94 22.16 -17.92
C LEU A 162 6.31 21.47 -17.94
N ALA A 163 7.37 22.26 -18.16
CA ALA A 163 8.73 21.75 -18.03
C ALA A 163 9.16 21.64 -16.56
N ALA A 164 8.79 22.62 -15.74
CA ALA A 164 8.91 22.65 -14.30
C ALA A 164 7.64 23.24 -13.64
N PRO A 165 7.31 22.90 -12.37
CA PRO A 165 6.14 23.44 -11.66
C PRO A 165 6.07 24.98 -11.66
N GLU A 166 7.22 25.63 -11.57
CA GLU A 166 7.37 27.08 -11.51
C GLU A 166 6.97 27.77 -12.83
N ASP A 167 6.90 27.01 -13.94
CA ASP A 167 6.46 27.50 -15.25
C ASP A 167 4.93 27.62 -15.35
N CYS A 168 4.18 27.24 -14.31
CA CYS A 168 2.71 27.27 -14.33
C CYS A 168 2.19 28.72 -14.48
N PRO A 169 1.47 29.06 -15.57
CA PRO A 169 0.88 30.39 -15.71
C PRO A 169 -0.15 30.65 -14.59
N ALA A 170 -0.22 31.88 -14.09
CA ALA A 170 -1.20 32.27 -13.07
C ALA A 170 -2.67 32.12 -13.53
N THR A 171 -2.90 32.05 -14.85
CA THR A 171 -4.22 31.83 -15.45
C THR A 171 -4.60 30.36 -15.55
N ALA A 172 -3.64 29.44 -15.38
CA ALA A 172 -3.87 28.00 -15.43
C ALA A 172 -4.20 27.44 -14.04
N VAL A 173 -5.01 26.39 -14.00
CA VAL A 173 -5.31 25.63 -12.79
C VAL A 173 -4.30 24.49 -12.69
N GLY A 174 -3.37 24.60 -11.74
CA GLY A 174 -2.37 23.56 -11.49
C GLY A 174 -2.98 22.30 -10.86
N PHE A 175 -2.50 21.13 -11.24
CA PHE A 175 -2.79 19.87 -10.56
C PHE A 175 -1.60 18.89 -10.56
N ASP A 176 -1.51 18.02 -9.55
CA ASP A 176 -0.50 16.96 -9.40
C ASP A 176 0.97 17.48 -9.40
N PHE A 177 1.23 18.54 -8.64
CA PHE A 177 2.57 19.00 -8.28
C PHE A 177 2.53 19.89 -7.04
N ASP A 178 3.66 20.04 -6.35
CA ASP A 178 3.75 20.85 -5.14
C ASP A 178 3.37 22.31 -5.39
N GLY A 179 2.46 22.85 -4.58
CA GLY A 179 1.97 24.22 -4.70
C GLY A 179 0.84 24.42 -5.73
N ALA A 180 0.41 23.35 -6.40
CA ALA A 180 -0.80 23.37 -7.21
C ALA A 180 -2.06 23.56 -6.32
N PRO A 181 -3.12 24.23 -6.82
CA PRO A 181 -4.42 24.25 -6.15
C PRO A 181 -5.01 22.86 -5.90
N PHE A 182 -4.65 21.87 -6.74
CA PHE A 182 -5.02 20.47 -6.59
C PHE A 182 -3.75 19.58 -6.56
N SER A 183 -3.06 19.54 -5.43
CA SER A 183 -1.80 18.78 -5.23
C SER A 183 -2.02 17.38 -4.68
#